data_AF-A0A3D4RYL6-F1
#
_entry.id   AF-A0A3D4RYL6-F1
#
_cell.length_a   1.000
_cell.length_b   1.000
_cell.length_c   1.000
_cell.angle_alpha   90.00
_cell.angle_beta   90.00
_cell.angle_gamma   90.00
#
_symmetry.space_group_name_H-M   'P 1'
#
loop_
_entity.id
_entity.type
_entity.pdbx_description
1 polymer ?
#
loop_
_entity_poly.entity_id
_entity_poly.type
_entity_poly.pdbx_seq_one_letter_code
_entity_poly.pdbx_strand_id
1 'polypeptide(L)' 'MWQKGYHDHAIRQEEDLRGVARYVVANPVRAGLVQSVRDYPHWDARWV' A
#
# COMPACT_ATOMS: atom_id res chain seq x y z
N MET A 1 -8.37 5.61 -17.96
CA MET A 1 -7.08 5.75 -18.67
C MET A 1 -5.97 5.55 -17.66
N TRP A 2 -4.89 4.86 -18.04
CA TRP A 2 -3.73 4.63 -17.18
C TRP A 2 -2.65 5.70 -17.39
N GLN A 3 -1.92 6.04 -16.33
CA GLN A 3 -0.70 6.84 -16.46
C GLN A 3 0.38 6.02 -17.18
N LYS A 4 1.21 6.67 -18.01
CA LYS A 4 2.37 6.02 -18.62
C LYS A 4 3.43 5.71 -17.57
N GLY A 5 3.88 4.46 -17.52
CA GLY A 5 4.89 3.96 -16.58
C GLY A 5 4.31 3.46 -15.27
N TYR A 6 5.14 2.78 -14.49
CA TYR A 6 4.83 2.28 -13.15
C TYR A 6 6.10 2.34 -12.29
N HIS A 7 5.91 2.34 -10.97
CA HIS A 7 7.01 2.17 -10.03
C HIS A 7 7.17 0.68 -9.71
N ASP A 8 8.33 0.13 -10.05
CA ASP A 8 8.68 -1.25 -9.73
C ASP A 8 9.82 -1.27 -8.72
N HIS A 9 9.63 -2.01 -7.63
CA HIS A 9 10.62 -2.14 -6.57
C HIS A 9 10.66 -3.57 -6.05
N ALA A 10 11.73 -4.30 -6.40
CA ALA A 10 11.96 -5.66 -5.94
C ALA A 10 12.55 -5.64 -4.52
N ILE A 11 11.76 -6.11 -3.54
CA ILE A 11 12.17 -6.19 -2.14
C ILE A 11 13.22 -7.28 -1.97
N ARG A 12 14.42 -6.91 -1.49
CA ARG A 12 15.52 -7.85 -1.18
C ARG A 12 15.49 -8.25 0.30
N GLN A 13 16.19 -9.33 0.67
CA GLN A 13 16.18 -9.85 2.05
C GLN A 13 16.65 -8.84 3.12
N GLU A 14 17.49 -7.88 2.75
CA GLU A 14 17.99 -6.82 3.66
C GLU A 14 16.95 -5.70 3.87
N GLU A 15 15.97 -5.56 2.98
CA GLU A 15 14.86 -4.64 3.17
C GLU A 15 13.78 -5.24 4.06
N ASP A 16 13.32 -4.45 5.03
CA ASP A 16 12.24 -4.86 5.91
C ASP A 16 10.91 -4.90 5.15
N LEU A 17 10.54 -6.11 4.69
CA LEU A 17 9.25 -6.41 4.07
C LEU A 17 8.07 -5.90 4.91
N ARG A 18 8.18 -5.93 6.25
CA ARG A 18 7.11 -5.42 7.14
C ARG A 18 7.03 -3.90 7.06
N GLY A 19 8.15 -3.21 6.93
CA GLY A 19 8.20 -1.76 6.70
C GLY A 19 7.49 -1.37 5.42
N VAL A 20 7.78 -2.07 4.31
CA VAL A 20 7.12 -1.84 3.02
C VAL A 20 5.63 -2.15 3.10
N ALA A 21 5.24 -3.27 3.71
CA ALA A 21 3.83 -3.62 3.89
C ALA A 21 3.08 -2.57 4.72
N ARG A 22 3.68 -2.09 5.82
CA ARG A 22 3.10 -1.00 6.63
C ARG A 22 2.95 0.30 5.84
N TYR A 23 3.90 0.63 4.98
CA TYR A 23 3.81 1.79 4.12
C TYR A 23 2.60 1.71 3.18
N VAL A 24 2.45 0.58 2.49
CA VAL A 24 1.32 0.36 1.55
C VAL A 24 -0.01 0.46 2.30
N VAL A 25 -0.14 -0.23 3.43
CA VAL A 25 -1.37 -0.25 4.24
C VAL A 25 -1.71 1.14 4.81
N ALA A 26 -0.71 1.95 5.17
CA ALA A 26 -0.92 3.31 5.70
C ALA A 26 -1.13 4.37 4.62
N ASN A 27 -0.93 4.05 3.33
CA ASN A 27 -0.99 5.03 2.24
C ASN A 27 -2.35 5.76 2.14
N PRO A 28 -3.52 5.11 2.31
CA PRO A 28 -4.82 5.80 2.28
C PRO A 28 -4.95 6.88 3.35
N VAL A 29 -4.41 6.64 4.55
CA VAL A 29 -4.39 7.63 5.64
C VAL A 29 -3.46 8.78 5.31
N ARG A 30 -2.24 8.47 4.83
CA ARG A 30 -1.25 9.48 4.41
C ARG A 30 -1.74 10.36 3.26
N ALA A 31 -2.53 9.78 2.36
CA ALA A 31 -3.18 10.49 1.26
C ALA A 31 -4.43 11.29 1.68
N GLY A 32 -4.84 11.20 2.95
CA GLY A 32 -6.01 11.91 3.49
C GLY A 32 -7.36 11.34 3.05
N LEU A 33 -7.40 10.11 2.53
CA LEU A 33 -8.64 9.48 2.04
C LEU A 33 -9.52 8.98 3.19
N VAL A 34 -8.91 8.57 4.30
CA VAL A 34 -9.56 7.99 5.48
C VAL A 34 -8.84 8.39 6.77
N GLN A 35 -9.53 8.37 7.91
CA GLN A 35 -8.95 8.66 9.23
C GLN A 35 -8.25 7.43 9.85
N SER A 36 -8.69 6.23 9.48
CA SER A 36 -8.09 4.96 9.87
C SER A 36 -7.96 4.04 8.67
N VAL A 37 -6.91 3.20 8.68
CA VAL A 37 -6.71 2.14 7.67
C VAL A 37 -7.95 1.23 7.55
N ARG A 38 -8.62 0.96 8.68
CA ARG A 38 -9.80 0.08 8.74
C ARG A 38 -10.98 0.61 7.94
N ASP A 39 -11.00 1.91 7.66
CA ASP A 39 -12.09 2.56 6.94
C ASP A 39 -11.88 2.49 5.41
N TYR A 40 -10.73 1.98 4.93
CA TYR A 40 -10.43 1.88 3.51
C TYR A 40 -10.74 0.48 2.95
N PRO A 41 -11.90 0.25 2.31
CA PRO A 41 -12.41 -1.10 1.99
C PRO A 41 -11.52 -1.94 1.05
N HIS A 42 -10.45 -1.37 0.50
CA HIS A 42 -9.52 -2.06 -0.40
C HIS A 42 -8.16 -2.35 0.26
N TRP A 43 -8.06 -2.22 1.59
CA TRP A 43 -6.79 -2.38 2.31
C TRP A 43 -6.33 -3.85 2.46
N ASP A 44 -7.25 -4.80 2.52
CA ASP A 44 -6.97 -6.17 2.99
C ASP A 44 -6.71 -7.19 1.88
N ALA A 45 -6.67 -6.76 0.61
CA ALA A 45 -6.43 -7.62 -0.56
C ALA A 45 -7.10 -9.00 -0.44
N ARG A 46 -8.32 -9.04 0.11
CA ARG A 46 -9.03 -10.28 0.35
C ARG A 46 -9.69 -10.71 -0.96
N TRP A 47 -9.11 -11.72 -1.60
CA TRP A 47 -9.77 -12.44 -2.68
C TRP A 47 -11.00 -13.18 -2.10
N VAL A 48 -12.18 -12.88 -2.63
CA VAL A 48 -13.44 -13.62 -2.40
C VAL A 48 -13.67 -14.51 -3.61
#